data_AF-U6DJU3-F1
#
_entry.id   AF-U6DJU3-F1
#
_cell.length_a   1.000
_cell.length_b   1.000
_cell.length_c   1.000
_cell.angle_alpha   90.00
_cell.angle_beta   90.00
_cell.angle_gamma   90.00
#
_symmetry.space_group_name_H-M   'P 1'
#
loop_
_entity.id
_entity.type
_entity.pdbx_description
1 polymer ?
#
loop_
_entity_poly.entity_id
_entity_poly.type
_entity_poly.pdbx_seq_one_letter_code
_entity_poly.pdbx_strand_id
1 'polypeptide(L)'
;KLQIQEKAAQEVKLAIKPFYQNKDITKEEYKEIVRKAVDKVCHSKSGEVNSTKVANLVKAYVDKYKYSRKGSQKKTLEEPVSTEKNIG
;
A
#
# COMPACT_ATOMS: atom_id res chain seq x y z
N LYS A 1 7.12 11.50 -15.10
CA LYS A 1 6.55 10.37 -14.33
C LYS A 1 7.59 9.63 -13.46
N LEU A 2 8.88 9.58 -13.81
CA LEU A 2 9.93 8.89 -13.04
C LEU A 2 10.09 9.38 -11.58
N GLN A 3 10.03 10.69 -11.34
CA GLN A 3 10.17 11.26 -9.98
C GLN A 3 9.12 10.78 -8.98
N ILE A 4 7.89 10.53 -9.44
CA ILE A 4 6.80 10.01 -8.61
C ILE A 4 7.07 8.54 -8.29
N GLN A 5 7.57 7.78 -9.26
CA GLN A 5 7.86 6.36 -9.10
C GLN A 5 9.04 6.11 -8.15
N GLU A 6 10.10 6.92 -8.23
CA GLU A 6 11.22 6.89 -7.29
C GLU A 6 10.78 7.25 -5.87
N LYS A 7 10.05 8.36 -5.70
CA LYS A 7 9.52 8.76 -4.40
C LYS A 7 8.59 7.70 -3.82
N ALA A 8 7.67 7.16 -4.63
CA ALA A 8 6.77 6.10 -4.20
C ALA A 8 7.55 4.85 -3.76
N ALA A 9 8.57 4.43 -4.52
CA ALA A 9 9.38 3.28 -4.17
C ALA A 9 10.16 3.47 -2.87
N GLN A 10 10.72 4.66 -2.63
CA GLN A 10 11.40 4.97 -1.36
C GLN A 10 10.41 4.99 -0.19
N GLU A 11 9.30 5.71 -0.32
CA GLU A 11 8.29 5.82 0.74
C GLU A 11 7.70 4.45 1.10
N VAL A 12 7.40 3.63 0.08
CA VAL A 12 6.87 2.28 0.29
C VAL A 12 7.90 1.42 1.03
N LYS A 13 9.18 1.48 0.64
CA LYS A 13 10.27 0.74 1.31
C LYS A 13 10.43 1.19 2.77
N LEU A 14 10.37 2.49 3.05
CA LEU A 14 10.49 3.03 4.40
C LEU A 14 9.31 2.63 5.27
N ALA A 15 8.08 2.74 4.74
CA ALA A 15 6.88 2.37 5.44
C ALA A 15 6.83 0.86 5.75
N ILE A 16 7.27 0.01 4.81
CA ILE A 16 7.21 -1.45 4.98
C ILE A 16 8.33 -2.01 5.89
N LYS A 17 9.48 -1.34 5.96
CA LYS A 17 10.65 -1.75 6.76
C LYS A 17 10.32 -2.07 8.23
N PRO A 18 9.62 -1.22 9.00
CA PRO A 18 9.26 -1.54 10.38
C PRO A 18 8.39 -2.80 10.48
N PHE A 19 7.50 -3.08 9.52
CA PHE A 19 6.66 -4.29 9.55
C PHE A 19 7.47 -5.57 9.31
N TYR A 20 8.49 -5.51 8.46
CA TYR A 20 9.40 -6.64 8.26
C TYR A 20 10.25 -6.91 9.52
N GLN A 21 10.74 -5.85 10.18
CA GLN A 21 11.49 -5.99 11.44
C GLN A 21 10.64 -6.54 12.58
N ASN A 22 9.36 -6.14 12.66
CA ASN A 22 8.40 -6.66 13.63
C ASN A 22 7.89 -8.08 13.29
N LYS A 23 8.36 -8.68 12.19
CA LYS A 23 7.91 -9.99 11.67
C LYS A 23 6.39 -10.05 11.42
N ASP A 24 5.76 -8.91 11.15
CA ASP A 24 4.34 -8.86 10.74
C ASP A 24 4.14 -9.45 9.34
N ILE A 25 5.18 -9.38 8.49
CA ILE A 25 5.19 -9.91 7.12
C ILE A 25 6.44 -10.75 6.83
N THR A 26 6.31 -11.69 5.91
CA THR A 26 7.40 -12.53 5.39
C THR A 26 8.11 -11.86 4.21
N LYS A 27 9.23 -12.46 3.77
CA LYS A 27 10.01 -12.00 2.61
C LYS A 27 9.19 -12.01 1.31
N GLU A 28 8.23 -12.93 1.19
CA GLU A 28 7.34 -13.05 0.04
C GLU A 28 6.31 -11.91 0.05
N GLU A 29 5.62 -11.72 1.18
CA GLU A 29 4.66 -10.64 1.38
C GLU A 29 5.30 -9.27 1.19
N TYR A 30 6.54 -9.06 1.68
CA TYR A 30 7.28 -7.81 1.47
C TYR A 30 7.38 -7.45 -0.01
N LYS A 31 7.80 -8.41 -0.85
CA LYS A 31 7.96 -8.16 -2.30
C LYS A 31 6.63 -7.84 -2.96
N GLU A 32 5.57 -8.53 -2.55
CA GLU A 32 4.25 -8.36 -3.15
C GLU A 32 3.61 -7.03 -2.75
N ILE A 33 3.68 -6.66 -1.47
CA ILE A 33 3.16 -5.38 -0.95
C ILE A 33 3.92 -4.22 -1.57
N VAL A 34 5.25 -4.29 -1.67
CA VAL A 34 6.05 -3.23 -2.30
C VAL A 34 5.63 -3.03 -3.75
N ARG A 35 5.53 -4.12 -4.52
CA ARG A 35 5.13 -4.05 -5.93
C ARG A 35 3.72 -3.47 -6.09
N LYS A 36 2.74 -3.98 -5.34
CA LYS A 36 1.35 -3.48 -5.39
C LYS A 36 1.25 -2.03 -4.96
N ALA A 37 1.99 -1.62 -3.93
CA ALA A 37 1.93 -0.27 -3.41
C ALA A 37 2.54 0.76 -4.35
N VAL A 38 3.71 0.48 -4.91
CA VAL A 38 4.35 1.35 -5.91
C VAL A 38 3.47 1.46 -7.15
N ASP A 39 2.91 0.34 -7.63
CA ASP A 39 2.02 0.33 -8.78
C ASP A 39 0.76 1.17 -8.53
N LYS A 40 0.13 1.05 -7.36
CA LYS A 40 -1.09 1.80 -7.03
C LYS A 40 -0.85 3.30 -6.87
N VAL A 41 0.31 3.68 -6.34
CA VAL A 41 0.70 5.09 -6.23
C VAL A 41 1.06 5.66 -7.60
N CYS A 42 1.76 4.89 -8.44
CA CYS A 42 2.16 5.32 -9.78
C CYS A 42 0.96 5.42 -10.75
N HIS A 43 -0.03 4.54 -10.61
CA HIS A 43 -1.29 4.59 -11.35
C HIS A 43 -2.35 5.51 -10.70
N SER A 44 -1.98 6.25 -9.66
CA SER A 44 -2.90 7.18 -9.01
C SER A 44 -3.17 8.39 -9.90
N LYS A 45 -4.45 8.74 -10.07
CA LYS A 45 -4.90 9.86 -10.93
C LYS A 45 -4.31 11.23 -10.53
N SER A 46 -3.89 11.42 -9.28
CA SER A 46 -3.35 12.71 -8.77
C SER A 46 -1.90 12.96 -9.17
N GLY A 47 -1.12 11.93 -9.53
CA GLY A 47 0.33 12.07 -9.74
C GLY A 47 1.12 12.54 -8.51
N GLU A 48 0.52 12.54 -7.32
CA GLU A 48 1.13 13.03 -6.09
C GLU A 48 1.48 11.87 -5.14
N VAL A 49 2.75 11.80 -4.74
CA VAL A 49 3.21 10.86 -3.71
C VAL A 49 3.04 11.52 -2.34
N ASN A 50 2.09 11.01 -1.56
CA ASN A 50 1.86 11.43 -0.19
C ASN A 50 2.32 10.35 0.78
N SER A 51 3.26 10.67 1.67
CA SER A 51 3.79 9.77 2.70
C SER A 51 2.68 9.11 3.52
N THR A 52 1.66 9.88 3.91
CA THR A 52 0.50 9.38 4.66
C THR A 52 -0.32 8.34 3.87
N LYS A 53 -0.55 8.58 2.56
CA LYS A 53 -1.27 7.62 1.71
C LYS A 53 -0.46 6.33 1.55
N VAL A 54 0.85 6.45 1.32
CA VAL A 54 1.76 5.30 1.20
C VAL A 54 1.78 4.49 2.49
N ALA A 55 1.95 5.14 3.64
CA ALA A 55 1.95 4.49 4.94
C ALA A 55 0.63 3.75 5.22
N ASN A 56 -0.52 4.39 4.97
CA ASN A 56 -1.83 3.77 5.12
C ASN A 56 -2.03 2.58 4.17
N LEU A 57 -1.57 2.70 2.94
CA LEU A 57 -1.70 1.66 1.93
C LEU A 57 -0.85 0.43 2.28
N VAL A 58 0.43 0.63 2.64
CA VAL A 58 1.31 -0.44 3.13
C VAL A 58 0.71 -1.08 4.39
N LYS A 59 0.24 -0.27 5.34
CA LYS A 59 -0.40 -0.77 6.57
C LYS A 59 -1.62 -1.63 6.25
N ALA A 60 -2.53 -1.17 5.39
CA ALA A 60 -3.73 -1.93 5.01
C ALA A 60 -3.39 -3.28 4.36
N TYR A 61 -2.36 -3.31 3.52
CA TYR A 61 -1.87 -4.58 2.97
C TYR A 61 -1.33 -5.50 4.07
N VAL A 62 -0.38 -5.02 4.89
CA VAL A 62 0.20 -5.79 6.01
C VAL A 62 -0.89 -6.34 6.92
N ASP A 63 -1.85 -5.48 7.28
CA ASP A 63 -2.99 -5.81 8.12
C ASP A 63 -3.81 -6.94 7.49
N LYS A 64 -4.18 -6.83 6.21
CA LYS A 64 -4.89 -7.91 5.49
C LYS A 64 -4.17 -9.26 5.59
N TYR A 65 -2.85 -9.31 5.36
CA TYR A 65 -2.08 -10.56 5.45
C TYR A 65 -2.02 -11.10 6.90
N LYS A 66 -1.84 -10.21 7.87
CA LYS A 66 -1.79 -10.56 9.29
C LYS A 66 -3.14 -11.08 9.81
N TYR A 67 -4.24 -10.46 9.40
CA TYR A 67 -5.60 -10.89 9.76
C TYR A 67 -5.98 -12.20 9.06
N SER A 68 -5.64 -12.38 7.78
CA SER A 68 -5.83 -13.67 7.08
C SER A 68 -5.11 -14.82 7.79
N ARG A 69 -3.96 -14.58 8.43
CA ARG A 69 -3.23 -15.61 9.21
C ARG A 69 -3.83 -15.92 10.58
N LYS A 70 -4.59 -15.00 11.20
CA LYS A 70 -5.10 -15.17 12.58
C LYS A 70 -6.53 -15.69 12.69
N GLY A 71 -7.21 -15.95 11.57
CA GLY A 71 -8.53 -16.55 11.58
C GLY A 71 -9.65 -15.53 11.80
N SER A 72 -10.29 -15.16 10.68
CA SER A 72 -11.74 -15.07 10.57
C SER A 72 -12.50 -14.44 11.74
N GLN A 73 -12.42 -13.11 11.98
CA GLN A 73 -13.57 -12.34 12.46
C GLN A 73 -13.49 -10.86 12.02
N LYS A 74 -14.33 -10.53 11.04
CA LYS A 74 -15.10 -9.29 10.91
C LYS A 74 -14.33 -7.97 10.88
N LYS A 75 -14.14 -7.44 9.67
CA LYS A 75 -14.86 -6.25 9.15
C LYS A 75 -14.26 -5.84 7.80
N THR A 76 -15.10 -5.98 6.76
CA THR A 76 -15.29 -5.01 5.68
C THR A 76 -14.21 -3.92 5.59
N LEU A 77 -13.18 -4.16 4.78
CA LEU A 77 -12.43 -3.08 4.16
C LEU A 77 -13.02 -2.96 2.76
N GLU A 78 -14.02 -2.10 2.65
CA GLU A 78 -14.63 -1.65 1.40
C GLU A 78 -13.53 -1.34 0.37
N GLU A 79 -13.52 -2.11 -0.73
CA GLU A 79 -13.05 -1.60 -2.02
C GLU A 79 -14.02 -0.51 -2.51
N PRO A 80 -13.68 0.23 -3.58
CA PRO A 80 -12.51 1.06 -3.82
C PRO A 80 -12.97 2.53 -3.84
N VAL A 81 -12.16 3.50 -3.42
CA VAL A 81 -12.50 4.90 -3.72
C VAL A 81 -12.25 5.14 -5.22
N SER A 82 -13.27 4.83 -6.01
CA SER A 82 -13.51 5.40 -7.32
C SER A 82 -13.70 6.89 -7.12
N THR A 83 -12.64 7.67 -7.29
CA THR A 83 -12.81 9.06 -7.70
C THR A 83 -12.98 9.08 -9.21
N GLU A 84 -14.22 8.83 -9.61
CA GLU A 84 -14.80 9.41 -10.81
C GLU A 84 -15.05 10.89 -10.53
N LYS A 85 -14.49 11.79 -11.36
CA LYS A 85 -15.09 13.08 -11.65
C LYS A 85 -14.82 13.43 -13.11
N ASN A 86 -15.91 13.37 -13.86
CA ASN A 86 -16.19 13.97 -15.15
C ASN A 86 -15.69 15.41 -15.29
N ILE A 87 -15.12 15.74 -16.45
CA ILE A 87 -15.23 17.03 -17.16
C ILE A 87 -15.13 16.62 -18.64
N GLY A 88 -16.12 16.77 -19.51
CA GLY A 88 -17.00 17.92 -19.69
C GLY A 88 -16.54 18.62 -20.96
#